data_AF-A0A137QG01-F1
#
_entry.id   AF-A0A137QG01-F1
#
_cell.length_a   1.000
_cell.length_b   1.000
_cell.length_c   1.000
_cell.angle_alpha   90.00
_cell.angle_beta   90.00
_cell.angle_gamma   90.00
#
_symmetry.space_group_name_H-M   'P 1'
#
loop_
_entity.id
_entity.type
_entity.pdbx_description
1 polymer ?
#
loop_
_entity_poly.entity_id
_entity_poly.type
_entity_poly.pdbx_seq_one_letter_code
_entity_poly.pdbx_strand_id
1 'polypeptide(L)'
;MTANLNWEEIQSVLLPGQTASDYSDIIAQVFEQKKKALLKEIINSLFGNCVAKVDTNKFQKQGLPHIHIHIFFYSLDKIHDTNYVDIIVLAKISDCNIYPVLYDVVTTVMMYGLCGDHFPNAC
;
A
#
# COMPACT_ATOMS: atom_id res chain seq x y z
N MET A 1 2.20 -2.76 3.38
CA MET A 1 1.38 -1.57 3.06
C MET A 1 1.64 -0.52 4.12
N THR A 2 1.85 0.74 3.73
CA THR A 2 1.99 1.89 4.64
C THR A 2 0.75 2.75 4.50
N ALA A 3 0.28 3.39 5.58
CA ALA A 3 -0.83 4.32 5.51
C ALA A 3 -0.48 5.52 4.60
N ASN A 4 -1.49 6.10 3.95
CA ASN A 4 -1.33 7.31 3.15
C ASN A 4 -2.21 8.41 3.74
N LEU A 5 -1.62 9.54 4.09
CA LEU A 5 -2.34 10.68 4.65
C LEU A 5 -3.30 11.33 3.65
N ASN A 6 -3.05 11.16 2.35
CA ASN A 6 -3.86 11.75 1.27
C ASN A 6 -5.10 10.92 0.91
N TRP A 7 -5.41 9.86 1.68
CA TRP A 7 -6.67 9.12 1.49
C TRP A 7 -7.87 10.03 1.75
N GLU A 8 -8.87 9.96 0.87
CA GLU A 8 -10.09 10.78 0.93
C GLU A 8 -10.83 10.61 2.26
N GLU A 9 -10.83 9.40 2.82
CA GLU A 9 -11.45 9.10 4.11
C GLU A 9 -10.80 9.88 5.27
N ILE A 10 -9.53 10.27 5.13
CA ILE A 10 -8.80 11.09 6.10
C ILE A 10 -9.02 12.58 5.77
N GLN A 11 -8.81 12.96 4.50
CA GLN A 11 -8.88 14.35 4.06
C GLN A 11 -10.27 14.97 4.26
N SER A 12 -11.33 14.18 4.08
CA SER A 12 -12.72 14.64 4.24
C SER A 12 -13.09 15.07 5.67
N VAL A 13 -12.31 14.69 6.68
CA VAL A 13 -12.58 15.02 8.09
C VAL A 13 -11.79 16.26 8.55
N LEU A 14 -10.80 16.72 7.78
CA LEU A 14 -9.95 17.84 8.16
C LEU A 14 -10.70 19.17 8.10
N LEU A 15 -10.60 19.97 9.17
CA LEU A 15 -11.07 21.36 9.18
C LEU A 15 -9.98 22.30 8.63
N PRO A 16 -10.36 23.53 8.22
CA PRO A 16 -9.39 24.52 7.76
C PRO A 16 -8.25 24.73 8.77
N GLY A 17 -7.01 24.54 8.32
CA GLY A 17 -5.80 24.71 9.13
C GLY A 17 -5.33 23.47 9.89
N GLN A 18 -6.04 22.34 9.80
CA GLN A 18 -5.62 21.08 10.38
C GLN A 18 -4.88 20.20 9.37
N THR A 19 -4.11 19.25 9.89
CA THR A 19 -3.39 18.25 9.11
C THR A 19 -3.83 16.85 9.51
N ALA A 20 -3.64 15.88 8.61
CA ALA A 20 -3.94 14.48 8.91
C ALA A 20 -3.20 13.95 10.15
N SER A 21 -1.99 14.45 10.41
CA SER A 21 -1.18 14.10 11.58
C SER A 21 -1.87 14.43 12.92
N ASP A 22 -2.82 15.36 12.93
CA ASP A 22 -3.60 15.73 14.11
C ASP A 22 -4.66 14.65 14.48
N TYR A 23 -4.93 13.71 13.57
CA TYR A 23 -6.00 12.72 13.65
C TYR A 23 -5.48 11.27 13.59
N SER A 24 -4.59 10.93 14.52
CA SER A 24 -3.94 9.60 14.56
C SER A 24 -4.91 8.41 14.70
N ASP A 25 -6.04 8.60 15.35
CA ASP A 25 -7.11 7.61 15.52
C ASP A 25 -7.84 7.33 14.20
N ILE A 26 -8.17 8.38 13.43
CA ILE A 26 -8.78 8.26 12.11
C ILE A 26 -7.81 7.56 11.15
N ILE A 27 -6.53 7.95 11.15
CA ILE A 27 -5.50 7.28 10.34
C ILE A 27 -5.47 5.78 10.66
N ALA A 28 -5.46 5.40 11.95
CA ALA A 28 -5.42 4.01 12.36
C ALA A 28 -6.69 3.25 11.92
N GLN A 29 -7.85 3.87 12.01
CA GLN A 29 -9.13 3.27 11.59
C GLN A 29 -9.17 3.02 10.08
N VAL A 30 -8.84 4.04 9.27
CA VAL A 30 -8.80 3.92 7.80
C VAL A 30 -7.74 2.90 7.40
N PHE A 31 -6.56 2.92 8.02
CA PHE A 31 -5.52 1.93 7.77
C PHE A 31 -6.00 0.50 8.03
N GLU A 32 -6.67 0.24 9.16
CA GLU A 32 -7.19 -1.09 9.48
C GLU A 32 -8.27 -1.55 8.48
N GLN A 33 -9.09 -0.64 7.97
CA GLN A 33 -10.08 -0.96 6.92
C GLN A 33 -9.41 -1.33 5.60
N LYS A 34 -8.47 -0.52 5.11
CA LYS A 34 -7.69 -0.81 3.89
C LYS A 34 -6.91 -2.11 4.03
N LYS A 35 -6.36 -2.37 5.23
CA LYS A 35 -5.64 -3.60 5.56
C LYS A 35 -6.52 -4.84 5.43
N LYS A 36 -7.74 -4.78 5.98
CA LYS A 36 -8.71 -5.88 5.88
C LYS A 36 -9.12 -6.12 4.43
N ALA A 37 -9.34 -5.07 3.65
CA ALA A 37 -9.64 -5.17 2.22
C ALA A 37 -8.49 -5.85 1.46
N LEU A 38 -7.25 -5.39 1.66
CA LEU A 38 -6.06 -5.99 1.05
C LEU A 38 -5.91 -7.48 1.41
N LEU A 39 -6.04 -7.82 2.70
CA LEU A 39 -5.92 -9.20 3.15
C LEU A 39 -7.03 -10.10 2.59
N LYS A 40 -8.23 -9.56 2.39
CA LYS A 40 -9.34 -10.29 1.76
C LYS A 40 -9.00 -10.67 0.31
N GLU A 41 -8.49 -9.73 -0.48
CA GLU A 41 -8.07 -10.01 -1.86
C GLU A 41 -6.95 -11.05 -1.91
N ILE A 42 -5.93 -10.91 -1.06
CA ILE A 42 -4.82 -11.87 -0.96
C ILE A 42 -5.30 -13.29 -0.63
N ILE A 43 -6.20 -13.42 0.35
CA ILE A 43 -6.70 -14.74 0.80
C ILE A 43 -7.66 -15.35 -0.21
N ASN A 44 -8.39 -14.56 -0.98
CA ASN A 44 -9.30 -15.00 -2.03
C ASN A 44 -8.56 -15.44 -3.31
N SER A 45 -7.38 -16.03 -3.14
CA SER A 45 -6.58 -16.64 -4.20
C SER A 45 -5.98 -15.70 -5.24
N LEU A 46 -5.78 -14.42 -4.93
CA LEU A 46 -5.05 -13.49 -5.80
C LEU A 46 -3.67 -14.02 -6.22
N PHE A 47 -3.00 -14.73 -5.30
CA PHE A 47 -1.68 -15.33 -5.51
C PHE A 47 -1.68 -16.87 -5.41
N GLY A 48 -2.85 -17.50 -5.49
CA GLY A 48 -3.04 -18.94 -5.24
C GLY A 48 -3.52 -19.27 -3.83
N ASN A 49 -3.61 -20.56 -3.48
CA ASN A 49 -4.25 -20.97 -2.22
C ASN A 49 -3.38 -20.64 -1.01
N CYS A 50 -3.91 -19.78 -0.15
CA CYS A 50 -3.30 -19.40 1.13
C CYS A 50 -3.70 -20.41 2.21
N VAL A 51 -2.71 -21.06 2.83
CA VAL A 51 -2.91 -22.02 3.94
C VAL A 51 -2.84 -21.31 5.28
N ALA A 52 -1.98 -20.30 5.40
CA ALA A 52 -1.86 -19.49 6.60
C ALA A 52 -1.33 -18.10 6.26
N LYS A 53 -1.57 -17.15 7.17
CA LYS A 53 -0.96 -15.82 7.14
C LYS A 53 -0.52 -15.40 8.53
N VAL A 54 0.52 -14.59 8.58
CA VAL A 54 0.93 -13.86 9.78
C VAL A 54 1.09 -12.41 9.38
N ASP A 55 0.42 -11.51 10.07
CA ASP A 55 0.58 -10.08 9.86
C ASP A 55 0.90 -9.32 11.15
N THR A 56 1.65 -8.24 11.02
CA THR A 56 2.04 -7.38 12.15
C THR A 56 1.92 -5.92 11.76
N ASN A 57 1.08 -5.22 12.51
CA ASN A 57 0.96 -3.76 12.43
C ASN A 57 2.12 -3.13 13.22
N LYS A 58 2.85 -2.20 12.59
CA LYS A 58 3.90 -1.40 13.22
C LYS A 58 3.49 0.06 13.21
N PHE A 59 3.43 0.63 14.40
CA PHE A 59 3.25 2.06 14.63
C PHE A 59 4.61 2.64 15.02
N GLN A 60 5.14 3.53 14.20
CA GLN A 60 6.40 4.24 14.51
C GLN A 60 6.06 5.58 15.16
N LYS A 61 6.87 6.03 16.14
CA LYS A 61 6.63 7.29 16.87
C LYS A 61 6.44 8.53 15.97
N GLN A 62 7.07 8.54 14.79
CA GLN A 62 6.99 9.60 13.79
C GLN A 62 6.67 9.06 12.39
N GLY A 63 6.35 7.78 12.28
CA GLY A 63 6.12 7.12 11.00
C GLY A 63 4.68 6.64 10.89
N LEU A 64 4.18 6.63 9.66
CA LEU A 64 2.84 6.16 9.39
C LEU A 64 2.70 4.67 9.74
N PRO A 65 1.50 4.23 10.18
CA PRO A 65 1.24 2.82 10.39
C PRO A 65 1.58 2.03 9.14
N HIS A 66 2.31 0.92 9.30
CA HIS A 66 2.56 0.00 8.21
C HIS A 66 2.40 -1.44 8.68
N ILE A 67 2.15 -2.32 7.73
CA ILE A 67 1.95 -3.74 7.96
C ILE A 67 3.00 -4.55 7.22
N HIS A 68 3.56 -5.53 7.93
CA HIS A 68 4.27 -6.66 7.35
C HIS A 68 3.34 -7.85 7.27
N ILE A 69 3.27 -8.51 6.11
CA ILE A 69 2.39 -9.65 5.84
C ILE A 69 3.25 -10.80 5.35
N HIS A 70 3.19 -11.93 6.03
CA HIS A 70 3.74 -13.21 5.59
C HIS A 70 2.60 -14.12 5.18
N ILE A 71 2.69 -14.70 3.99
CA ILE A 71 1.68 -15.58 3.40
C ILE A 71 2.32 -16.95 3.18
N PHE A 72 1.63 -17.99 3.62
CA PHE A 72 2.05 -19.38 3.44
C PHE A 72 1.15 -20.03 2.39
N PHE A 73 1.70 -20.27 1.21
CA PHE A 73 0.98 -20.91 0.10
C PHE A 73 0.93 -22.42 0.23
N TYR A 74 -0.13 -23.00 -0.33
CA TYR A 74 -0.24 -24.44 -0.53
C TYR A 74 0.93 -24.94 -1.41
N SER A 75 1.36 -26.18 -1.24
CA SER A 75 2.61 -26.68 -1.85
C SER A 75 2.66 -26.54 -3.37
N LEU A 76 1.51 -26.66 -4.04
CA LEU A 76 1.37 -26.52 -5.48
C LEU A 76 1.37 -25.05 -5.96
N ASP A 77 1.02 -24.12 -5.09
CA ASP A 77 0.94 -22.68 -5.39
C ASP A 77 2.19 -21.92 -4.91
N LYS A 78 3.19 -22.63 -4.37
CA LYS A 78 4.44 -22.02 -3.94
C LYS A 78 5.22 -21.51 -5.15
N ILE A 79 5.91 -20.39 -4.94
CA ILE A 79 6.86 -19.81 -5.89
C ILE A 79 8.13 -20.65 -5.87
N HIS A 80 8.40 -21.42 -6.93
CA HIS A 80 9.53 -22.36 -6.99
C HIS A 80 10.65 -21.92 -7.94
N ASP A 81 10.39 -20.96 -8.82
CA ASP A 81 11.36 -20.49 -9.82
C ASP A 81 11.36 -18.96 -9.97
N THR A 82 12.43 -18.44 -10.56
CA THR A 82 12.66 -17.01 -10.75
C THR A 82 11.70 -16.37 -11.74
N ASN A 83 11.25 -17.10 -12.75
CA ASN A 83 10.29 -16.56 -13.72
C ASN A 83 8.93 -16.32 -13.05
N TYR A 84 8.53 -17.20 -12.13
CA TYR A 84 7.31 -17.04 -11.35
C TYR A 84 7.41 -15.85 -10.37
N VAL A 85 8.61 -15.59 -9.82
CA VAL A 85 8.88 -14.36 -9.05
C VAL A 85 8.64 -13.12 -9.92
N ASP A 86 9.20 -13.06 -11.12
CA ASP A 86 9.09 -11.89 -12.01
C ASP A 86 7.64 -11.61 -12.44
N ILE A 87 6.81 -12.66 -12.54
CA ILE A 87 5.37 -12.52 -12.84
C ILE A 87 4.62 -11.90 -11.65
N ILE A 88 4.94 -12.31 -10.42
CA ILE A 88 4.23 -11.89 -9.22
C ILE A 88 4.73 -10.54 -8.71
N VAL A 89 6.05 -10.31 -8.78
CA VAL A 89 6.72 -9.13 -8.26
C VAL A 89 7.13 -8.25 -9.44
N LEU A 90 6.19 -7.45 -9.91
CA LEU A 90 6.44 -6.50 -11.00
C LEU A 90 6.33 -5.06 -10.52
N ALA A 91 7.41 -4.29 -10.68
CA ALA A 91 7.42 -2.86 -10.45
C ALA A 91 7.33 -2.12 -11.80
N LYS A 92 6.15 -2.13 -12.41
CA LYS A 92 5.92 -1.49 -13.72
C LYS A 92 4.97 -0.30 -13.60
N ILE A 93 5.38 0.84 -14.15
CA ILE A 93 4.47 1.96 -14.40
C ILE A 93 3.57 1.59 -15.57
N SER A 94 2.26 1.72 -15.38
CA SER A 94 1.28 1.36 -16.41
C SER A 94 1.35 2.30 -17.61
N ASP A 95 0.82 1.90 -18.76
CA ASP A 95 0.72 2.81 -19.90
C ASP A 95 -0.42 3.82 -19.66
N CYS A 96 -0.15 5.11 -19.83
CA CYS A 96 -1.11 6.17 -19.55
C CYS A 96 -2.29 6.23 -20.55
N ASN A 97 -2.13 5.68 -21.75
CA ASN A 97 -3.19 5.63 -22.76
C ASN A 97 -4.05 4.37 -22.60
N ILE A 98 -3.45 3.25 -22.19
CA ILE A 98 -4.15 1.96 -22.07
C ILE A 98 -4.81 1.81 -20.69
N TYR A 99 -4.13 2.22 -19.62
CA TYR A 99 -4.61 2.09 -18.25
C TYR A 99 -4.46 3.42 -17.49
N PRO A 100 -5.20 4.48 -17.89
CA PRO A 100 -5.03 5.82 -17.33
C PRO A 100 -5.24 5.87 -15.82
N VAL A 101 -6.22 5.13 -15.29
CA VAL A 101 -6.51 5.08 -13.84
C VAL A 101 -5.36 4.42 -13.07
N LEU A 102 -4.85 3.28 -13.56
CA LEU A 102 -3.75 2.58 -12.89
C LEU A 102 -2.45 3.37 -12.98
N TYR A 103 -2.22 4.03 -14.12
CA TYR A 103 -1.10 4.96 -14.28
C TYR A 103 -1.14 6.05 -13.21
N ASP A 104 -2.27 6.76 -13.11
CA ASP A 104 -2.46 7.86 -12.14
C ASP A 104 -2.26 7.40 -10.69
N VAL A 105 -2.84 6.25 -10.31
CA VAL A 105 -2.68 5.71 -8.95
C VAL A 105 -1.21 5.36 -8.66
N VAL A 106 -0.53 4.67 -9.59
CA VAL A 106 0.88 4.28 -9.38
C VAL A 106 1.79 5.50 -9.32
N THR A 107 1.61 6.48 -10.22
CA THR A 107 2.43 7.70 -10.23
C THR A 107 2.18 8.58 -9.02
N THR A 108 0.97 8.57 -8.45
CA THR A 108 0.61 9.40 -7.30
C THR A 108 1.00 8.75 -5.97
N VAL A 109 0.91 7.43 -5.85
CA VAL A 109 1.01 6.73 -4.56
C VAL A 109 2.34 5.97 -4.40
N MET A 110 2.99 5.58 -5.50
CA MET A 110 4.21 4.75 -5.45
C MET A 110 5.48 5.47 -5.92
N MET A 111 5.36 6.63 -6.57
CA MET A 111 6.52 7.42 -6.99
C MET A 111 6.77 8.56 -6.01
N TYR A 112 8.02 8.72 -5.62
CA TYR A 112 8.47 9.94 -4.97
C TYR A 112 8.61 11.06 -6.01
N GLY A 113 8.34 12.29 -5.59
CA GLY A 113 8.64 13.47 -6.41
C GLY A 113 10.14 13.57 -6.72
N LEU A 114 10.49 14.34 -7.75
CA LEU A 114 11.89 14.60 -8.07
C LEU A 114 12.60 15.18 -6.85
N CYS A 115 13.71 14.56 -6.43
CA CYS A 115 14.55 15.07 -5.35
C CYS A 115 15.54 16.11 -5.90
N GLY A 116 15.76 17.22 -5.18
CA GLY A 116 16.76 18.23 -5.51
C GLY A 116 16.41 19.62 -5.00
N ASP A 117 17.33 20.58 -5.16
CA ASP A 117 17.21 21.95 -4.63
C ASP A 117 15.94 22.70 -5.09
N HIS A 118 15.33 22.27 -6.20
CA HIS A 118 14.09 22.84 -6.73
C HIS A 118 12.82 22.21 -6.13
N PHE A 119 12.94 21.15 -5.33
CA PHE A 119 11.84 20.41 -4.72
C PHE A 119 12.14 20.13 -3.23
N PRO A 120 12.17 21.17 -2.37
CA PRO A 120 12.61 21.05 -0.97
C PRO A 120 11.73 20.14 -0.09
N ASN A 121 10.56 19.74 -0.59
CA ASN A 121 9.63 18.85 0.09
C ASN A 121 9.72 17.39 -0.38
N ALA A 122 10.56 17.08 -1.36
CA ALA A 122 10.81 15.72 -1.81
C ALA A 122 11.92 15.09 -0.95
N CYS A 123 11.51 14.55 0.20
CA CYS A 123 12.32 13.71 1.09
C CYS A 123 11.43 12.61 1.67
#